data_AF-A0A945AK37-F1
#
_entry.id   AF-A0A945AK37-F1
#
_cell.length_a   1.000
_cell.length_b   1.000
_cell.length_c   1.000
_cell.angle_alpha   90.00
_cell.angle_beta   90.00
_cell.angle_gamma   90.00
#
_symmetry.space_group_name_H-M   'P 1'
#
loop_
_entity.id
_entity.type
_entity.pdbx_description
1 polymer ?
#
loop_
_entity_poly.entity_id
_entity_poly.type
_entity_poly.pdbx_seq_one_letter_code
_entity_poly.pdbx_strand_id
1 'polypeptide(L)'
;MKIPKQKRGRQSQLAKEKHEQDVIKFYAELKAINNRLPFKVSSRGWCYILEDHGLMKGDFKAAQDLINNGRKKGLLPLNFTAQDGSRAFS
;
A
#
# COMPACT_ATOMS: atom_id res chain seq x y z
N MET A 1 -9.12 -5.91 -4.61
CA MET A 1 -8.10 -4.85 -4.62
C MET A 1 -6.93 -5.37 -5.40
N LYS A 2 -6.37 -4.59 -6.32
CA LYS A 2 -5.27 -5.02 -7.18
C LYS A 2 -4.09 -4.08 -6.97
N ILE A 3 -2.88 -4.61 -6.97
CA ILE A 3 -1.69 -3.76 -6.93
C ILE A 3 -1.53 -3.06 -8.28
N PRO A 4 -1.39 -1.72 -8.30
CA PRO A 4 -1.02 -1.00 -9.50
C PRO A 4 0.40 -1.43 -9.92
N LYS A 5 0.50 -2.21 -11.00
CA LYS A 5 1.78 -2.70 -11.54
C LYS A 5 2.27 -1.77 -12.63
N GLN A 6 3.54 -1.39 -12.57
CA GLN A 6 4.20 -0.65 -13.63
C GLN A 6 4.92 -1.62 -14.57
N LYS A 7 4.73 -1.46 -15.89
CA LYS A 7 5.47 -2.25 -16.88
C LYS A 7 6.94 -1.81 -16.89
N ARG A 8 7.86 -2.77 -17.03
CA ARG A 8 9.29 -2.48 -17.20
C ARG A 8 9.54 -1.81 -18.56
N GLY A 9 10.57 -0.96 -18.64
CA GLY A 9 10.98 -0.26 -19.85
C GLY A 9 10.43 1.17 -19.98
N ARG A 10 10.70 1.82 -21.12
CA ARG A 10 10.21 3.19 -21.38
C ARG A 10 8.70 3.16 -21.54
N GLN A 11 8.00 3.89 -20.68
CA GLN A 11 6.56 4.06 -20.75
C GLN A 11 6.19 5.37 -21.43
N SER A 12 5.06 5.37 -22.14
CA SER A 12 4.41 6.58 -22.61
C SER A 12 3.93 7.43 -21.44
N GLN A 13 3.74 8.73 -21.66
CA GLN A 13 3.24 9.65 -20.64
C GLN A 13 1.85 9.22 -20.12
N LEU A 14 0.93 8.87 -21.02
CA LEU A 14 -0.40 8.33 -20.67
C LEU A 14 -0.33 7.10 -19.76
N ALA A 15 0.63 6.20 -19.98
CA ALA A 15 0.78 5.01 -19.14
C ALA A 15 1.29 5.35 -17.73
N LYS A 16 2.12 6.39 -17.59
CA LYS A 16 2.57 6.90 -16.30
C LYS A 16 1.43 7.55 -15.53
N GLU A 17 0.68 8.44 -16.18
CA GLU A 17 -0.47 9.12 -15.58
C GLU A 17 -1.54 8.11 -15.11
N LYS A 18 -1.84 7.11 -15.93
CA LYS A 18 -2.76 6.03 -15.54
C LYS A 18 -2.25 5.27 -14.32
N HIS A 19 -0.95 4.94 -14.28
CA HIS A 19 -0.36 4.26 -13.15
C HIS A 19 -0.45 5.10 -11.86
N GLU A 20 -0.18 6.40 -11.95
CA GLU A 20 -0.31 7.32 -10.82
C GLU A 20 -1.76 7.40 -10.31
N GLN A 21 -2.75 7.47 -11.21
CA GLN A 21 -4.16 7.42 -10.84
C GLN A 21 -4.54 6.11 -10.15
N ASP A 22 -4.05 4.96 -10.65
CA ASP A 22 -4.29 3.67 -10.03
C ASP A 22 -3.67 3.59 -8.62
N VAL A 23 -2.49 4.20 -8.42
CA VAL A 23 -1.82 4.32 -7.11
C VAL A 23 -2.62 5.21 -6.16
N ILE A 24 -3.11 6.37 -6.62
CA ILE A 24 -3.95 7.27 -5.82
C ILE A 24 -5.23 6.56 -5.37
N LYS A 25 -5.89 5.84 -6.29
CA LYS A 25 -7.08 5.04 -5.99
C LYS A 25 -6.79 3.97 -4.94
N PHE A 26 -5.68 3.27 -5.07
CA PHE A 26 -5.23 2.28 -4.09
C PHE A 26 -5.07 2.90 -2.68
N TYR A 27 -4.44 4.08 -2.57
CA TYR A 27 -4.33 4.76 -1.28
C TYR A 27 -5.65 5.28 -0.73
N ALA A 28 -6.58 5.71 -1.59
CA ALA A 28 -7.91 6.12 -1.17
C ALA A 28 -8.69 4.95 -0.56
N GLU A 29 -8.66 3.78 -1.20
CA GLU A 29 -9.26 2.55 -0.68
C GLU A 29 -8.63 2.14 0.67
N LEU A 30 -7.29 2.22 0.79
CA LEU A 30 -6.60 1.99 2.06
C LEU A 30 -7.05 2.92 3.18
N LYS A 31 -7.20 4.22 2.90
CA LYS A 31 -7.70 5.19 3.88
C LYS A 31 -9.14 4.89 4.28
N ALA A 32 -9.99 4.50 3.33
CA ALA A 32 -11.38 4.13 3.60
C ALA A 32 -11.48 2.91 4.52
N ILE A 33 -10.65 1.88 4.31
CA ILE A 33 -10.57 0.72 5.20
C ILE A 33 -10.02 1.15 6.57
N ASN A 34 -8.94 1.93 6.60
CA ASN A 34 -8.29 2.38 7.83
C ASN A 34 -9.25 3.16 8.74
N ASN A 35 -10.14 3.98 8.17
CA ASN A 35 -11.11 4.76 8.93
C ASN A 35 -12.17 3.91 9.65
N ARG A 36 -12.33 2.64 9.26
CA ARG A 36 -13.25 1.68 9.89
C ARG A 36 -12.57 0.81 10.94
N LEU A 37 -11.24 0.83 11.00
CA LEU A 37 -10.46 0.02 11.92
C LEU A 37 -10.23 0.79 13.22
N PRO A 38 -10.53 0.21 14.40
CA PRO A 38 -10.34 0.89 15.68
C PRO A 38 -8.87 0.92 16.13
N PHE A 39 -7.96 0.30 15.37
CA PHE A 39 -6.53 0.19 15.68
C PHE A 39 -5.66 0.40 14.44
N LYS A 40 -4.38 0.69 14.67
CA LYS A 40 -3.37 0.75 13.61
C LYS A 40 -2.89 -0.63 13.25
N VAL A 41 -2.71 -0.88 11.97
CA VAL A 41 -2.28 -2.18 11.43
C VAL A 41 -0.84 -2.09 10.97
N SER A 42 -0.02 -3.11 11.24
CA SER A 42 1.34 -3.17 10.70
C SER A 42 1.34 -3.29 9.17
N SER A 43 2.46 -3.00 8.51
CA SER A 43 2.57 -3.15 7.05
C SER A 43 2.22 -4.58 6.59
N ARG A 44 2.64 -5.59 7.37
CA ARG A 44 2.30 -6.99 7.11
C ARG A 44 0.83 -7.32 7.42
N GLY A 45 0.28 -6.78 8.49
CA GLY A 45 -1.13 -6.97 8.84
C GLY A 45 -2.06 -6.45 7.74
N TRP A 46 -1.69 -5.35 7.08
CA TRP A 46 -2.43 -4.85 5.92
C TRP A 46 -2.53 -5.87 4.80
N CYS A 47 -1.52 -6.71 4.55
CA CYS A 47 -1.60 -7.74 3.52
C CYS A 47 -2.77 -8.71 3.76
N TYR A 48 -2.99 -9.12 5.01
CA TYR A 48 -4.09 -10.03 5.37
C TYR A 48 -5.45 -9.34 5.24
N ILE A 49 -5.57 -8.09 5.69
CA ILE A 49 -6.81 -7.32 5.50
C ILE A 49 -7.12 -7.16 4.01
N LEU A 50 -6.12 -6.83 3.20
CA LEU A 50 -6.31 -6.63 1.77
C LEU A 50 -6.58 -7.93 1.02
N GLU A 51 -6.17 -9.09 1.56
CA GLU A 51 -6.47 -10.41 1.01
C GLU A 51 -7.98 -10.64 0.97
N ASP A 52 -8.70 -10.32 2.04
CA ASP A 52 -10.17 -10.35 2.09
C ASP A 52 -10.82 -9.38 1.09
N HIS A 53 -10.09 -8.33 0.72
CA HIS A 53 -10.50 -7.41 -0.33
C HIS A 53 -10.05 -7.84 -1.73
N GLY A 54 -9.43 -9.00 -1.91
CA GLY A 54 -9.04 -9.58 -3.20
C GLY A 54 -7.58 -9.35 -3.62
N LEU A 55 -6.71 -8.94 -2.70
CA LEU A 55 -5.26 -8.95 -2.92
C LEU A 55 -4.75 -10.39 -2.95
N MET A 56 -3.94 -10.75 -3.93
CA MET A 56 -3.33 -12.08 -3.99
C MET A 56 -2.14 -12.20 -3.03
N LYS A 57 -1.94 -13.36 -2.39
CA LYS A 57 -0.76 -13.63 -1.53
C LYS A 57 0.58 -13.31 -2.22
N GLY A 58 0.68 -13.60 -3.52
CA GLY A 58 1.87 -13.29 -4.33
C GLY A 58 2.19 -11.79 -4.43
N ASP A 59 1.22 -10.91 -4.17
CA ASP A 59 1.37 -9.45 -4.23
C ASP A 59 1.68 -8.82 -2.86
N PHE A 60 1.82 -9.60 -1.79
CA PHE A 60 2.06 -9.08 -0.43
C PHE A 60 3.33 -8.25 -0.29
N LYS A 61 4.39 -8.62 -1.02
CA LYS A 61 5.62 -7.82 -1.01
C LYS A 61 5.36 -6.45 -1.65
N ALA A 62 4.70 -6.44 -2.80
CA ALA A 62 4.40 -5.21 -3.53
C ALA A 62 3.43 -4.30 -2.74
N ALA A 63 2.47 -4.89 -2.03
CA ALA A 63 1.57 -4.16 -1.13
C ALA A 63 2.33 -3.44 -0.01
N GLN A 64 3.22 -4.14 0.69
CA GLN A 64 4.05 -3.56 1.75
C GLN A 64 4.95 -2.44 1.22
N ASP A 65 5.61 -2.68 0.09
CA ASP A 65 6.47 -1.68 -0.56
C ASP A 65 5.66 -0.43 -0.93
N LEU A 66 4.46 -0.61 -1.48
CA LEU A 66 3.58 0.49 -1.88
C LEU A 66 3.10 1.29 -0.66
N ILE A 67 2.65 0.63 0.42
CA ILE A 67 2.25 1.30 1.67
C ILE A 67 3.43 2.09 2.26
N ASN A 68 4.62 1.49 2.34
CA ASN A 68 5.81 2.14 2.87
C ASN A 68 6.25 3.33 2.01
N ASN A 69 6.20 3.18 0.68
CA ASN A 69 6.51 4.27 -0.25
C ASN A 69 5.49 5.40 -0.16
N GLY A 70 4.20 5.08 -0.01
CA GLY A 70 3.14 6.05 0.23
C GLY A 70 3.39 6.89 1.47
N ARG A 71 3.85 6.27 2.57
CA ARG A 71 4.27 6.97 3.80
C ARG A 71 5.48 7.87 3.55
N LYS A 72 6.52 7.36 2.90
CA LYS A 72 7.75 8.13 2.59
C LYS A 72 7.49 9.33 1.68
N LYS A 73 6.55 9.21 0.74
CA LYS A 73 6.18 10.27 -0.22
C LYS A 73 5.11 11.24 0.31
N GLY A 74 4.60 11.04 1.53
CA GLY A 74 3.54 11.87 2.11
C GLY A 74 2.13 11.62 1.55
N LEU A 75 1.93 10.57 0.75
CA LEU A 75 0.62 10.20 0.20
C LEU A 75 -0.26 9.46 1.23
N LEU A 76 0.39 8.80 2.19
CA LEU A 76 -0.20 8.24 3.40
C LEU A 76 0.39 8.93 4.63
N PRO A 77 -0.36 9.06 5.73
CA PRO A 77 0.18 9.56 7.00
C PRO A 77 1.42 8.79 7.46
N LEU A 78 2.43 9.46 8.02
CA LEU A 78 3.65 8.79 8.51
C LEU A 78 3.35 7.71 9.55
N ASN A 79 2.33 7.91 10.38
CA ASN A 79 1.81 6.98 11.37
C ASN A 79 0.65 6.08 10.85
N PHE A 80 0.56 5.90 9.53
CA PHE A 80 -0.51 5.09 8.91
C PHE A 80 -0.47 3.63 9.37
N THR A 81 0.72 3.04 9.48
CA THR A 81 0.88 1.68 10.01
C THR A 81 1.31 1.71 11.47
N ALA A 82 0.96 0.67 12.23
CA ALA A 82 1.58 0.42 13.52
C ALA A 82 3.11 0.34 13.37
N GLN A 83 3.85 0.81 14.37
CA GLN A 83 5.29 0.59 14.41
C GLN A 83 5.55 -0.91 14.53
N ASP A 84 6.42 -1.42 13.67
CA ASP A 84 6.84 -2.80 13.72
C ASP A 84 7.78 -2.94 14.92
N GLY A 85 7.30 -3.53 16.02
CA GLY A 85 8.07 -3.70 17.26
C GLY A 85 9.27 -4.64 17.13
N SER A 86 9.46 -5.26 15.97
CA SER A 86 10.53 -6.22 15.69
C SER A 86 11.94 -5.62 15.59
N ARG A 87 12.11 -4.30 15.71
CA ARG A 87 13.44 -3.63 15.70
C ARG A 87 13.98 -3.25 17.08
N ALA A 88 13.30 -3.63 18.16
CA ALA A 88 13.75 -3.29 19.52
C ALA A 88 14.87 -4.21 20.07
N PHE A 89 15.31 -5.21 19.29
CA PHE A 89 16.43 -6.09 19.68
C PHE A 89 17.47 -6.13 18.55
N SER A 90 18.42 -5.21 18.62
CA SER A 90 19.71 -5.22 17.91
C SER A 90 20.76 -4.56 18.79
#